data_AF-A0A7C0U2M5-F1
#
_entry.id   AF-A0A7C0U2M5-F1
#
_cell.length_a   1.000
_cell.length_b   1.000
_cell.length_c   1.000
_cell.angle_alpha   90.00
_cell.angle_beta   90.00
_cell.angle_gamma   90.00
#
_symmetry.space_group_name_H-M   'P 1'
#
loop_
_entity.id
_entity.type
_entity.pdbx_description
1 polymer ?
#
loop_
_entity_poly.entity_id
_entity_poly.type
_entity_poly.pdbx_seq_one_letter_code
_entity_poly.pdbx_strand_id
1 'polypeptide(L)'
;MKIKIICQQYKKENEYIIPFTKFYLFYLNLKAKRVDIECPDKNSQQKAPDYFLIQPKIAVEVKEVWERKELEKLKSREYSSKRLQKALDKLIKEETLKGVYLLEYPWQLKIKRGEEEKIAKKIIETIKQNRKDFEIEGVGKFKVIGISEEKKNRIVLAFSGSLIQSINPAGTIYQNIAPNIETANKQLEEIEANKKILLLINKYPFGDTNDFIEALTYSYKDLLNYQNIDEIWLQRKTKTREFYHEILYDRNFLLSFDKKKIDSSNEQYKKLFEKWFYPLQKLGDEQKEKLFEALKQFLENKKPHQLFKDNFVRKEMVELGNWLAEKRRYEDVIWLIDKFIDDPDPAPPEKYKGDPEINYHQRIVNGEDPYIITTVLGRLAWVVQKLALQKDYIEKALNYTKKLLSHKNLYVKLQAIIPLIEISARRQWLEGWGERPRRGKYKKFHKSVFDLVDLVERNPNYKAIAKWLCHVFYYYKDLNTKEAEKVLDALKIIDESASLFIYFGIFRQRHYKNQNIKFNAKSKKAGKKTKRNNN
;
A
#
# COMPACT_ATOMS: atom_id res chain seq x y z
N MET A 1 -0.79 -39.87 10.77
CA MET A 1 -2.20 -39.85 11.20
C MET A 1 -3.07 -40.46 10.10
N LYS A 2 -3.87 -41.49 10.42
CA LYS A 2 -4.86 -42.07 9.49
C LYS A 2 -6.19 -41.34 9.66
N ILE A 3 -6.82 -40.89 8.57
CA ILE A 3 -8.15 -40.27 8.60
C ILE A 3 -9.12 -41.25 7.95
N LYS A 4 -10.24 -41.54 8.62
CA LYS A 4 -11.34 -42.35 8.08
C LYS A 4 -12.59 -41.49 8.01
N ILE A 5 -13.12 -41.34 6.80
CA ILE A 5 -14.40 -40.65 6.57
C ILE A 5 -15.51 -41.71 6.58
N ILE A 6 -16.52 -41.50 7.42
CA ILE A 6 -17.68 -42.36 7.65
C ILE A 6 -18.90 -41.59 7.12
N CYS A 7 -19.09 -41.63 5.80
CA CYS A 7 -20.21 -40.97 5.14
C CYS A 7 -20.98 -41.98 4.30
N GLN A 8 -22.31 -41.85 4.26
CA GLN A 8 -23.18 -42.74 3.49
C GLN A 8 -22.96 -42.59 1.97
N GLN A 9 -22.49 -41.42 1.52
CA GLN A 9 -22.16 -41.13 0.13
C GLN A 9 -20.83 -40.39 0.03
N TYR A 10 -20.15 -40.55 -1.12
CA TYR A 10 -18.93 -39.79 -1.41
C TYR A 10 -19.26 -38.33 -1.71
N LYS A 11 -18.61 -37.41 -0.99
CA LYS A 11 -18.69 -35.96 -1.20
C LYS A 11 -17.48 -35.44 -1.95
N LYS A 12 -17.65 -34.44 -2.82
CA LYS A 12 -16.51 -33.81 -3.54
C LYS A 12 -15.59 -33.06 -2.58
N GLU A 13 -16.18 -32.52 -1.53
CA GLU A 13 -15.56 -31.78 -0.44
C GLU A 13 -14.59 -32.65 0.38
N ASN A 14 -14.65 -33.98 0.24
CA ASN A 14 -13.72 -34.92 0.85
C ASN A 14 -12.26 -34.64 0.46
N GLU A 15 -12.03 -34.09 -0.74
CA GLU A 15 -10.71 -33.67 -1.20
C GLU A 15 -10.10 -32.58 -0.30
N TYR A 16 -10.93 -31.73 0.30
CA TYR A 16 -10.53 -30.55 1.06
C TYR A 16 -10.50 -30.78 2.57
N ILE A 17 -11.41 -31.61 3.10
CA ILE A 17 -11.49 -31.86 4.54
C ILE A 17 -10.30 -32.67 5.08
N ILE A 18 -9.78 -33.62 4.30
CA ILE A 18 -8.64 -34.46 4.68
C ILE A 18 -7.37 -33.62 4.93
N PRO A 19 -6.89 -32.80 3.97
CA PRO A 19 -5.71 -31.97 4.20
C PRO A 19 -5.94 -30.95 5.32
N PHE A 20 -7.13 -30.33 5.38
CA PHE A 20 -7.45 -29.41 6.46
C PHE A 20 -7.38 -30.06 7.84
N THR A 21 -7.99 -31.24 8.01
CA THR A 21 -7.96 -31.98 9.27
C THR A 21 -6.53 -32.32 9.71
N LYS A 22 -5.68 -32.73 8.76
CA LYS A 22 -4.26 -32.99 9.04
C LYS A 22 -3.54 -31.75 9.55
N PHE A 23 -3.73 -30.63 8.86
CA PHE A 23 -3.15 -29.37 9.23
C PHE A 23 -3.68 -28.87 10.58
N TYR A 24 -5.00 -28.87 10.78
CA TYR A 24 -5.65 -28.26 11.94
C TYR A 24 -5.34 -29.01 13.24
N LEU A 25 -5.33 -30.34 13.21
CA LEU A 25 -4.97 -31.11 14.40
C LEU A 25 -3.48 -30.99 14.73
N PHE A 26 -2.61 -30.89 13.72
CA PHE A 26 -1.20 -30.56 13.94
C PHE A 26 -1.05 -29.15 14.55
N TYR A 27 -1.81 -28.18 14.04
CA TYR A 27 -1.84 -26.81 14.55
C TYR A 27 -2.27 -26.74 16.02
N LEU A 28 -3.26 -27.55 16.43
CA LEU A 28 -3.68 -27.70 17.83
C LEU A 28 -2.73 -28.58 18.67
N ASN A 29 -1.62 -29.07 18.12
CA ASN A 29 -0.69 -30.01 18.75
C ASN A 29 -1.38 -31.29 19.28
N LEU A 30 -2.44 -31.73 18.62
CA LEU A 30 -3.18 -32.94 18.98
C LEU A 30 -2.59 -34.15 18.26
N LYS A 31 -1.93 -35.04 19.03
CA LYS A 31 -1.33 -36.27 18.51
C LYS A 31 -2.35 -37.41 18.43
N ALA A 32 -3.15 -37.42 17.37
CA ALA A 32 -4.05 -38.55 17.09
C ALA A 32 -3.40 -39.54 16.08
N LYS A 33 -3.37 -40.83 16.43
CA LYS A 33 -2.97 -41.88 15.48
C LYS A 33 -4.02 -42.08 14.39
N ARG A 34 -5.30 -41.98 14.76
CA ARG A 34 -6.47 -42.10 13.89
C ARG A 34 -7.52 -41.05 14.25
N VAL A 35 -8.20 -40.51 13.23
CA VAL A 35 -9.32 -39.58 13.37
C VAL A 35 -10.45 -40.08 12.49
N ASP A 36 -11.63 -40.23 13.08
CA ASP A 36 -12.85 -40.61 12.38
C ASP A 36 -13.70 -39.34 12.17
N ILE A 37 -14.17 -39.16 10.93
CA ILE A 37 -14.97 -38.01 10.49
C ILE A 37 -16.33 -38.52 10.02
N GLU A 38 -17.41 -38.00 10.57
CA GLU A 38 -18.78 -38.26 10.13
C GLU A 38 -19.27 -37.15 9.20
N CYS A 39 -20.27 -37.45 8.36
CA CYS A 39 -21.06 -36.47 7.61
C CYS A 39 -22.46 -36.35 8.23
N PRO A 40 -22.71 -35.34 9.09
CA PRO A 40 -23.99 -35.15 9.77
C PRO A 40 -25.17 -34.85 8.84
N ASP A 41 -24.92 -34.23 7.70
CA ASP A 41 -25.91 -33.91 6.66
C ASP A 41 -26.29 -35.16 5.85
N LYS A 42 -27.12 -36.01 6.47
CA LYS A 42 -27.50 -37.29 5.87
C LYS A 42 -28.36 -37.15 4.60
N ASN A 43 -28.94 -35.97 4.32
CA ASN A 43 -29.61 -35.58 3.07
C ASN A 43 -29.64 -34.04 2.92
N SER A 44 -29.64 -33.53 1.68
CA SER A 44 -29.53 -32.08 1.32
C SER A 44 -30.60 -31.14 1.88
N GLN A 45 -31.57 -31.64 2.65
CA GLN A 45 -32.62 -30.87 3.31
C GLN A 45 -32.33 -30.58 4.79
N GLN A 46 -31.35 -31.25 5.41
CA GLN A 46 -30.99 -31.00 6.81
C GLN A 46 -30.01 -29.83 6.94
N LYS A 47 -30.27 -28.94 7.90
CA LYS A 47 -29.40 -27.82 8.26
C LYS A 47 -28.19 -28.27 9.10
N ALA A 48 -27.51 -29.35 8.75
CA ALA A 48 -26.35 -29.85 9.51
C ALA A 48 -25.03 -29.37 8.88
N PRO A 49 -23.90 -29.40 9.61
CA PRO A 49 -22.61 -29.10 9.03
C PRO A 49 -22.11 -30.27 8.17
N ASP A 50 -21.26 -29.97 7.18
CA ASP A 50 -20.73 -30.97 6.25
C ASP A 50 -19.97 -32.12 6.92
N TYR A 51 -19.21 -31.81 7.97
CA TYR A 51 -18.30 -32.75 8.63
C TYR A 51 -18.28 -32.57 10.15
N PHE A 52 -18.13 -33.69 10.84
CA PHE A 52 -17.89 -33.73 12.29
C PHE A 52 -16.74 -34.68 12.64
N LEU A 53 -15.67 -34.13 13.22
CA LEU A 53 -14.54 -34.91 13.72
C LEU A 53 -14.91 -35.42 15.12
N ILE A 54 -15.20 -36.71 15.26
CA ILE A 54 -15.74 -37.32 16.50
C ILE A 54 -14.84 -37.01 17.70
N GLN A 55 -13.53 -37.16 17.51
CA GLN A 55 -12.51 -36.77 18.48
C GLN A 55 -11.54 -35.82 17.76
N PRO A 56 -11.52 -34.52 18.10
CA PRO A 56 -11.86 -33.92 19.40
C PRO A 56 -13.21 -33.15 19.44
N LYS A 57 -14.26 -33.61 18.74
CA LYS A 57 -15.56 -32.92 18.57
C LYS A 57 -15.44 -31.57 17.86
N ILE A 58 -15.01 -31.57 16.61
CA ILE A 58 -14.92 -30.35 15.77
C ILE A 58 -15.95 -30.45 14.65
N ALA A 59 -16.80 -29.44 14.53
CA ALA A 59 -17.72 -29.30 13.41
C ALA A 59 -17.10 -28.41 12.33
N VAL A 60 -17.17 -28.83 11.07
CA VAL A 60 -16.63 -28.09 9.93
C VAL A 60 -17.69 -27.99 8.84
N GLU A 61 -18.02 -26.76 8.46
CA GLU A 61 -18.81 -26.45 7.27
C GLU A 61 -17.88 -26.01 6.15
N VAL A 62 -18.04 -26.58 4.95
CA VAL A 62 -17.16 -26.30 3.81
C VAL A 62 -17.92 -25.50 2.76
N LYS A 63 -17.45 -24.28 2.49
CA LYS A 63 -18.03 -23.43 1.44
C LYS A 63 -16.98 -23.10 0.39
N GLU A 64 -17.34 -23.30 -0.86
CA GLU A 64 -16.47 -22.99 -1.97
C GLU A 64 -16.71 -21.56 -2.46
N VAL A 65 -15.64 -20.80 -2.66
CA VAL A 65 -15.71 -19.44 -3.18
C VAL A 65 -15.39 -19.46 -4.66
N TRP A 66 -16.44 -19.34 -5.47
CA TRP A 66 -16.39 -19.35 -6.91
C TRP A 66 -16.78 -17.99 -7.46
N GLU A 67 -16.49 -17.77 -8.74
CA GLU A 67 -17.23 -16.79 -9.52
C GLU A 67 -17.60 -17.36 -10.90
N ARG A 68 -18.73 -18.09 -11.00
CA ARG A 68 -19.15 -18.71 -12.28
C ARG A 68 -19.28 -17.67 -13.40
N LYS A 69 -19.88 -16.51 -13.13
CA LYS A 69 -20.19 -15.50 -14.16
C LYS A 69 -18.96 -14.79 -14.72
N GLU A 70 -17.99 -14.40 -13.91
CA GLU A 70 -16.75 -13.76 -14.40
C GLU A 70 -15.79 -14.80 -14.99
N LEU A 71 -15.68 -16.01 -14.41
CA LEU A 71 -14.93 -17.10 -15.05
C LEU A 71 -15.50 -17.49 -16.42
N GLU A 72 -16.82 -17.50 -16.61
CA GLU A 72 -17.44 -17.72 -17.93
C GLU A 72 -17.11 -16.60 -18.91
N LYS A 73 -17.15 -15.33 -18.47
CA LYS A 73 -16.74 -14.18 -19.29
C LYS A 73 -15.27 -14.27 -19.67
N LEU A 74 -14.39 -14.59 -18.72
CA LEU A 74 -12.95 -14.76 -18.93
C LEU A 74 -12.64 -15.93 -19.87
N LYS A 75 -13.28 -17.08 -19.67
CA LYS A 75 -13.16 -18.26 -20.55
C LYS A 75 -13.66 -17.95 -21.95
N SER A 76 -14.83 -17.33 -22.09
CA SER A 76 -15.40 -16.91 -23.38
C SER A 76 -14.47 -15.93 -24.11
N ARG A 77 -13.86 -15.01 -23.36
CA ARG A 77 -12.88 -14.03 -23.87
C ARG A 77 -11.60 -14.71 -24.32
N GLU A 78 -10.99 -15.52 -23.46
CA GLU A 78 -9.76 -16.25 -23.78
C GLU A 78 -9.95 -17.19 -24.98
N TYR A 79 -11.12 -17.83 -25.06
CA TYR A 79 -11.47 -18.66 -26.21
C TYR A 79 -11.66 -17.83 -27.48
N SER A 80 -12.29 -16.67 -27.40
CA SER A 80 -12.47 -15.77 -28.55
C SER A 80 -11.15 -15.14 -29.00
N SER A 81 -10.28 -14.71 -28.08
CA SER A 81 -8.97 -14.16 -28.41
C SER A 81 -8.04 -15.22 -29.01
N LYS A 82 -7.99 -16.44 -28.46
CA LYS A 82 -7.20 -17.54 -29.04
C LYS A 82 -7.65 -17.89 -30.46
N ARG A 83 -8.97 -17.94 -30.72
CA ARG A 83 -9.47 -18.21 -32.08
C ARG A 83 -9.20 -17.03 -33.03
N LEU A 84 -9.39 -15.80 -32.56
CA LEU A 84 -9.06 -14.60 -33.36
C LEU A 84 -7.57 -14.53 -33.70
N GLN A 85 -6.68 -14.80 -32.74
CA GLN A 85 -5.24 -14.85 -32.98
C GLN A 85 -4.90 -15.89 -34.05
N LYS A 86 -5.49 -17.09 -34.00
CA LYS A 86 -5.32 -18.11 -35.04
C LYS A 86 -5.78 -17.63 -36.42
N ALA A 87 -6.91 -16.93 -36.51
CA ALA A 87 -7.42 -16.38 -37.76
C ALA A 87 -6.52 -15.28 -38.32
N LEU A 88 -6.02 -14.38 -37.45
CA LEU A 88 -5.05 -13.34 -37.82
C LEU A 88 -3.72 -13.96 -38.29
N ASP A 89 -3.18 -14.93 -37.55
CA ASP A 89 -1.92 -15.62 -37.90
C ASP A 89 -2.01 -16.35 -39.24
N LYS A 90 -3.19 -16.88 -39.60
CA LYS A 90 -3.45 -17.47 -40.91
C LYS A 90 -3.45 -16.42 -42.01
N LEU A 91 -4.26 -15.37 -41.86
CA LEU A 91 -4.44 -14.35 -42.89
C LEU A 91 -3.20 -13.48 -43.12
N ILE A 92 -2.40 -13.20 -42.07
CA ILE A 92 -1.14 -12.44 -42.21
C ILE A 92 -0.12 -13.16 -43.11
N LYS A 93 -0.19 -14.50 -43.22
CA LYS A 93 0.66 -15.24 -44.16
C LYS A 93 0.20 -15.11 -45.61
N GLU A 94 -1.09 -14.86 -45.82
CA GLU A 94 -1.73 -14.74 -47.13
C GLU A 94 -1.76 -13.28 -47.63
N GLU A 95 -1.70 -12.31 -46.70
CA GLU A 95 -1.83 -10.87 -46.95
C GLU A 95 -0.49 -10.11 -46.83
N THR A 96 -0.26 -9.12 -47.68
CA THR A 96 0.95 -8.26 -47.69
C THR A 96 0.91 -7.16 -46.61
N LEU A 97 0.77 -7.52 -45.34
CA LEU A 97 0.82 -6.56 -44.23
C LEU A 97 2.25 -6.46 -43.65
N LYS A 98 2.93 -5.31 -43.79
CA LYS A 98 4.30 -5.10 -43.26
C LYS A 98 4.28 -4.56 -41.82
N GLY A 99 5.08 -5.15 -40.92
CA GLY A 99 5.35 -4.64 -39.57
C GLY A 99 4.72 -5.44 -38.42
N VAL A 100 5.07 -5.04 -37.19
CA VAL A 100 4.55 -5.64 -35.94
C VAL A 100 3.54 -4.72 -35.28
N TYR A 101 2.32 -5.22 -35.11
CA TYR A 101 1.20 -4.50 -34.53
C TYR A 101 0.75 -5.17 -33.23
N LEU A 102 0.49 -4.37 -32.22
CA LEU A 102 -0.18 -4.78 -31.01
C LEU A 102 -1.64 -4.32 -31.09
N LEU A 103 -2.55 -5.29 -31.09
CA LEU A 103 -3.97 -5.05 -31.21
C LEU A 103 -4.63 -5.20 -29.84
N GLU A 104 -4.94 -4.06 -29.24
CA GLU A 104 -5.77 -3.92 -28.07
C GLU A 104 -7.24 -4.29 -28.39
N TYR A 105 -7.80 -5.24 -27.64
CA TYR A 105 -9.18 -5.73 -27.82
C TYR A 105 -10.07 -5.48 -26.59
N PRO A 106 -11.41 -5.41 -26.75
CA PRO A 106 -12.31 -4.99 -25.68
C PRO A 106 -12.44 -6.04 -24.55
N TRP A 107 -12.72 -5.59 -23.31
CA TRP A 107 -12.88 -6.48 -22.14
C TRP A 107 -13.90 -7.60 -22.37
N GLN A 108 -15.01 -7.28 -23.02
CA GLN A 108 -16.12 -8.19 -23.28
C GLN A 108 -15.98 -8.94 -24.62
N LEU A 109 -14.76 -9.07 -25.17
CA LEU A 109 -14.53 -9.71 -26.47
C LEU A 109 -15.22 -11.08 -26.54
N LYS A 110 -16.24 -11.16 -27.38
CA LYS A 110 -17.00 -12.38 -27.66
C LYS A 110 -17.24 -12.46 -29.15
N ILE A 111 -16.72 -13.52 -29.77
CA ILE A 111 -16.85 -13.75 -31.21
C ILE A 111 -17.71 -14.99 -31.44
N LYS A 112 -18.75 -14.89 -32.25
CA LYS A 112 -19.54 -16.06 -32.65
C LYS A 112 -18.64 -17.03 -33.43
N ARG A 113 -18.80 -18.32 -33.17
CA ARG A 113 -18.00 -19.35 -33.84
C ARG A 113 -18.25 -19.30 -35.35
N GLY A 114 -17.17 -19.23 -36.13
CA GLY A 114 -17.21 -19.11 -37.59
C GLY A 114 -17.04 -17.67 -38.11
N GLU A 115 -17.14 -16.66 -37.25
CA GLU A 115 -16.99 -15.25 -37.66
C GLU A 115 -15.55 -14.72 -37.52
N GLU A 116 -14.63 -15.52 -36.98
CA GLU A 116 -13.28 -15.07 -36.65
C GLU A 116 -12.50 -14.58 -37.87
N GLU A 117 -12.62 -15.26 -39.02
CA GLU A 117 -11.93 -14.87 -40.24
C GLU A 117 -12.48 -13.54 -40.80
N LYS A 118 -13.80 -13.33 -40.72
CA LYS A 118 -14.45 -12.06 -41.13
C LYS A 118 -13.95 -10.89 -40.28
N ILE A 119 -13.84 -11.10 -38.96
CA ILE A 119 -13.36 -10.09 -38.02
C ILE A 119 -11.87 -9.83 -38.25
N ALA A 120 -11.07 -10.87 -38.45
CA ALA A 120 -9.64 -10.76 -38.74
C ALA A 120 -9.36 -9.99 -40.04
N LYS A 121 -10.14 -10.22 -41.12
CA LYS A 121 -10.05 -9.44 -42.37
C LYS A 121 -10.32 -7.95 -42.14
N LYS A 122 -11.39 -7.61 -41.41
CA LYS A 122 -11.70 -6.22 -41.04
C LYS A 122 -10.57 -5.56 -40.26
N ILE A 123 -9.95 -6.28 -39.31
CA ILE A 123 -8.80 -5.78 -38.54
C ILE A 123 -7.63 -5.48 -39.48
N ILE A 124 -7.27 -6.42 -40.36
CA ILE A 124 -6.15 -6.27 -41.30
C ILE A 124 -6.40 -5.10 -42.26
N GLU A 125 -7.60 -4.98 -42.82
CA GLU A 125 -8.00 -3.84 -43.67
C GLU A 125 -7.89 -2.51 -42.92
N THR A 126 -8.30 -2.48 -41.65
CA THR A 126 -8.24 -1.28 -40.82
C THR A 126 -6.81 -0.86 -40.50
N ILE A 127 -5.92 -1.84 -40.26
CA ILE A 127 -4.49 -1.60 -40.09
C ILE A 127 -3.88 -1.07 -41.40
N LYS A 128 -4.22 -1.64 -42.56
CA LYS A 128 -3.79 -1.14 -43.88
C LYS A 128 -4.23 0.31 -44.13
N GLN A 129 -5.37 0.72 -43.58
CA GLN A 129 -5.88 2.09 -43.63
C GLN A 129 -5.26 3.04 -42.59
N ASN A 130 -4.24 2.59 -41.83
CA ASN A 130 -3.56 3.38 -40.78
C ASN A 130 -4.50 3.94 -39.68
N ARG A 131 -5.62 3.27 -39.42
CA ARG A 131 -6.53 3.66 -38.33
C ARG A 131 -6.06 3.06 -37.00
N LYS A 132 -5.86 3.94 -36.00
CA LYS A 132 -5.39 3.54 -34.66
C LYS A 132 -6.51 3.05 -33.75
N ASP A 133 -7.73 3.54 -33.92
CA ASP A 133 -8.89 3.15 -33.11
C ASP A 133 -10.06 2.85 -34.05
N PHE A 134 -10.79 1.78 -33.79
CA PHE A 134 -11.95 1.39 -34.59
C PHE A 134 -12.91 0.50 -33.81
N GLU A 135 -14.13 0.39 -34.30
CA GLU A 135 -15.18 -0.43 -33.70
C GLU A 135 -15.69 -1.45 -34.71
N ILE A 136 -15.81 -2.70 -34.27
CA ILE A 136 -16.45 -3.76 -35.05
C ILE A 136 -17.81 -4.03 -34.39
N GLU A 137 -18.88 -3.76 -35.13
CA GLU A 137 -20.26 -3.99 -34.69
C GLU A 137 -20.44 -5.41 -34.14
N GLY A 138 -21.05 -5.52 -32.96
CA GLY A 138 -21.28 -6.79 -32.26
C GLY A 138 -20.05 -7.42 -31.60
N VAL A 139 -18.86 -6.83 -31.74
CA VAL A 139 -17.59 -7.33 -31.16
C VAL A 139 -16.97 -6.30 -30.20
N GLY A 140 -17.00 -5.02 -30.56
CA GLY A 140 -16.56 -3.89 -29.73
C GLY A 140 -15.37 -3.12 -30.30
N LYS A 141 -14.78 -2.28 -29.46
CA LYS A 141 -13.71 -1.33 -29.82
C LYS A 141 -12.33 -1.96 -29.74
N PHE A 142 -11.53 -1.74 -30.77
CA PHE A 142 -10.16 -2.16 -30.89
C PHE A 142 -9.24 -0.97 -31.04
N LYS A 143 -7.99 -1.14 -30.61
CA LYS A 143 -6.93 -0.15 -30.77
C LYS A 143 -5.66 -0.80 -31.30
N VAL A 144 -4.99 -0.14 -32.22
CA VAL A 144 -3.75 -0.60 -32.87
C VAL A 144 -2.59 0.25 -32.40
N ILE A 145 -1.57 -0.40 -31.86
CA ILE A 145 -0.30 0.19 -31.49
C ILE A 145 0.77 -0.43 -32.40
N GLY A 146 1.31 0.36 -33.33
CA GLY A 146 2.45 -0.07 -34.13
C GLY A 146 3.72 -0.08 -33.28
N ILE A 147 4.47 -1.19 -33.29
CA ILE A 147 5.66 -1.37 -32.44
C ILE A 147 6.97 -1.20 -33.23
N SER A 148 7.03 -1.61 -34.51
CA SER A 148 8.15 -1.24 -35.41
C SER A 148 7.87 -1.58 -36.89
N GLU A 149 8.66 -0.98 -37.79
CA GLU A 149 8.74 -1.28 -39.23
C GLU A 149 9.76 -2.42 -39.53
N GLU A 150 9.89 -3.42 -38.66
CA GLU A 150 10.78 -4.55 -38.91
C GLU A 150 10.29 -5.47 -40.05
N LYS A 151 11.21 -6.27 -40.62
CA LYS A 151 10.97 -7.28 -41.68
C LYS A 151 10.04 -8.45 -41.29
N LYS A 152 9.36 -8.38 -40.13
CA LYS A 152 8.47 -9.42 -39.63
C LYS A 152 7.03 -8.90 -39.60
N ASN A 153 6.12 -9.70 -40.16
CA ASN A 153 4.69 -9.39 -40.21
C ASN A 153 3.99 -10.12 -39.07
N ARG A 154 3.51 -9.38 -38.05
CA ARG A 154 2.82 -10.00 -36.91
C ARG A 154 1.79 -9.05 -36.31
N ILE A 155 0.62 -9.58 -35.99
CA ILE A 155 -0.35 -8.92 -35.11
C ILE A 155 -0.38 -9.71 -33.81
N VAL A 156 -0.11 -9.05 -32.69
CA VAL A 156 -0.19 -9.64 -31.34
C VAL A 156 -1.41 -9.05 -30.67
N LEU A 157 -2.37 -9.90 -30.30
CA LEU A 157 -3.48 -9.47 -29.46
C LEU A 157 -2.96 -9.09 -28.07
N ALA A 158 -3.14 -7.83 -27.70
CA ALA A 158 -2.91 -7.34 -26.36
C ALA A 158 -4.24 -6.97 -25.72
N PHE A 159 -4.32 -7.13 -24.42
CA PHE A 159 -5.50 -6.75 -23.69
C PHE A 159 -5.51 -5.21 -23.51
N SER A 160 -6.61 -4.53 -23.91
CA SER A 160 -6.76 -3.09 -23.65
C SER A 160 -7.09 -2.86 -22.17
N GLY A 161 -6.16 -2.25 -21.44
CA GLY A 161 -6.37 -1.83 -20.04
C GLY A 161 -7.33 -0.63 -19.90
N SER A 162 -8.00 -0.21 -20.97
CA SER A 162 -8.78 1.03 -21.05
C SER A 162 -10.28 0.81 -20.84
N LEU A 163 -10.61 0.17 -19.71
CA LEU A 163 -11.85 0.29 -18.93
C LEU A 163 -11.67 -0.65 -17.73
N ILE A 164 -10.71 -0.30 -16.88
CA ILE A 164 -10.58 -0.84 -15.54
C ILE A 164 -11.83 -0.38 -14.78
N GLN A 165 -12.96 -1.08 -14.94
CA GLN A 165 -13.61 -1.54 -13.72
C GLN A 165 -12.55 -2.43 -13.10
N SER A 166 -11.76 -1.88 -12.18
CA SER A 166 -10.80 -2.65 -11.42
C SER A 166 -11.56 -3.86 -10.93
N ILE A 167 -11.10 -5.05 -11.29
CA ILE A 167 -11.52 -6.25 -10.58
C ILE A 167 -11.41 -5.85 -9.11
N ASN A 168 -12.51 -5.94 -8.38
CA ASN A 168 -12.58 -5.67 -6.95
C ASN A 168 -12.69 -7.05 -6.30
N PRO A 169 -11.56 -7.78 -6.12
CA PRO A 169 -11.62 -9.15 -5.66
C PRO A 169 -12.35 -9.24 -4.32
N ALA A 170 -12.07 -8.32 -3.40
CA ALA A 170 -12.74 -8.26 -2.09
C ALA A 170 -14.27 -8.10 -2.22
N GLY A 171 -14.74 -7.20 -3.09
CA GLY A 171 -16.18 -7.01 -3.33
C GLY A 171 -16.84 -8.25 -3.93
N THR A 172 -16.19 -8.89 -4.91
CA THR A 172 -16.66 -10.15 -5.50
C THR A 172 -16.67 -11.28 -4.47
N ILE A 173 -15.59 -11.43 -3.69
CA ILE A 173 -15.50 -12.44 -2.63
C ILE A 173 -16.63 -12.23 -1.63
N TYR A 174 -16.85 -11.00 -1.16
CA TYR A 174 -17.91 -10.67 -0.22
C TYR A 174 -19.30 -11.10 -0.71
N GLN A 175 -19.64 -10.80 -1.96
CA GLN A 175 -20.92 -11.23 -2.55
C GLN A 175 -21.09 -12.75 -2.55
N ASN A 176 -19.99 -13.49 -2.68
CA ASN A 176 -20.01 -14.96 -2.66
C ASN A 176 -19.97 -15.54 -1.24
N ILE A 177 -19.32 -14.89 -0.27
CA ILE A 177 -19.15 -15.45 1.08
C ILE A 177 -20.22 -15.00 2.06
N ALA A 178 -20.78 -13.78 1.95
CA ALA A 178 -21.70 -13.27 2.96
C ALA A 178 -22.95 -14.16 3.16
N PRO A 179 -23.68 -14.59 2.11
CA PRO A 179 -24.80 -15.52 2.28
C PRO A 179 -24.35 -16.90 2.79
N ASN A 180 -23.14 -17.32 2.41
CA ASN A 180 -22.57 -18.60 2.80
C ASN A 180 -22.16 -18.63 4.28
N ILE A 181 -21.67 -17.52 4.83
CA ILE A 181 -21.33 -17.38 6.25
C ILE A 181 -22.62 -17.45 7.07
N GLU A 182 -23.68 -16.74 6.67
CA GLU A 182 -24.97 -16.79 7.36
C GLU A 182 -25.54 -18.22 7.38
N THR A 183 -25.47 -18.90 6.24
CA THR A 183 -25.93 -20.29 6.11
C THR A 183 -25.10 -21.21 6.99
N ALA A 184 -23.76 -21.07 6.97
CA ALA A 184 -22.86 -21.86 7.79
C ALA A 184 -23.10 -21.65 9.29
N ASN A 185 -23.40 -20.42 9.73
CA ASN A 185 -23.72 -20.14 11.13
C ASN A 185 -24.98 -20.90 11.59
N LYS A 186 -25.99 -21.05 10.72
CA LYS A 186 -27.18 -21.87 11.01
C LYS A 186 -26.85 -23.36 11.01
N GLN A 187 -26.06 -23.81 10.03
CA GLN A 187 -25.69 -25.23 9.92
C GLN A 187 -24.85 -25.73 11.10
N LEU A 188 -23.90 -24.91 11.56
CA LEU A 188 -23.04 -25.22 12.69
C LEU A 188 -23.77 -25.16 14.04
N GLU A 189 -24.98 -24.57 14.10
CA GLU A 189 -25.81 -24.53 15.31
C GLU A 189 -26.27 -25.93 15.73
N GLU A 190 -26.67 -26.76 14.77
CA GLU A 190 -27.36 -28.05 14.98
C GLU A 190 -26.48 -29.14 15.61
N ILE A 191 -25.19 -28.88 15.83
CA ILE A 191 -24.27 -29.85 16.44
C ILE A 191 -23.54 -29.25 17.63
N GLU A 192 -23.48 -30.02 18.71
CA GLU A 192 -22.65 -29.71 19.86
C GLU A 192 -21.19 -30.08 19.55
N ALA A 193 -20.32 -29.08 19.50
CA ALA A 193 -18.92 -29.24 19.17
C ALA A 193 -18.07 -28.36 20.08
N ASN A 194 -16.85 -28.82 20.38
CA ASN A 194 -15.84 -28.04 21.10
C ASN A 194 -15.28 -26.88 20.26
N LYS A 195 -15.42 -26.98 18.94
CA LYS A 195 -15.01 -25.96 17.97
C LYS A 195 -15.88 -26.05 16.72
N LYS A 196 -16.35 -24.90 16.23
CA LYS A 196 -17.17 -24.76 15.04
C LYS A 196 -16.44 -23.91 13.98
N ILE A 197 -16.15 -24.51 12.84
CA ILE A 197 -15.26 -23.94 11.82
C ILE A 197 -16.01 -23.77 10.50
N LEU A 198 -15.87 -22.60 9.89
CA LEU A 198 -16.17 -22.40 8.47
C LEU A 198 -14.87 -22.50 7.66
N LEU A 199 -14.80 -23.47 6.77
CA LEU A 199 -13.69 -23.66 5.84
C LEU A 199 -14.06 -23.11 4.45
N LEU A 200 -13.45 -21.99 4.07
CA LEU A 200 -13.59 -21.41 2.74
C LEU A 200 -12.57 -22.02 1.79
N ILE A 201 -13.03 -22.60 0.68
CA ILE A 201 -12.16 -23.12 -0.38
C ILE A 201 -12.02 -22.05 -1.45
N ASN A 202 -10.83 -21.46 -1.59
CA ASN A 202 -10.60 -20.45 -2.61
C ASN A 202 -10.51 -21.11 -3.99
N LYS A 203 -11.53 -20.89 -4.82
CA LYS A 203 -11.52 -21.24 -6.24
C LYS A 203 -11.58 -20.00 -7.13
N TYR A 204 -11.45 -18.82 -6.54
CA TYR A 204 -11.39 -17.54 -7.23
C TYR A 204 -9.93 -17.16 -7.52
N PRO A 205 -9.52 -17.08 -8.79
CA PRO A 205 -8.10 -16.94 -9.15
C PRO A 205 -7.50 -15.57 -8.83
N PHE A 206 -8.32 -14.54 -8.60
CA PHE A 206 -7.86 -13.19 -8.31
C PHE A 206 -7.87 -12.84 -6.82
N GLY A 207 -8.42 -13.72 -5.97
CA GLY A 207 -8.53 -13.47 -4.54
C GLY A 207 -7.31 -13.94 -3.75
N ASP A 208 -6.58 -13.02 -3.15
CA ASP A 208 -5.54 -13.31 -2.17
C ASP A 208 -6.05 -13.19 -0.73
N THR A 209 -5.16 -13.32 0.27
CA THR A 209 -5.61 -13.39 1.68
C THR A 209 -6.13 -12.05 2.12
N ASN A 210 -5.50 -10.98 1.69
CA ASN A 210 -5.89 -9.62 2.02
C ASN A 210 -7.27 -9.32 1.43
N ASP A 211 -7.56 -9.79 0.21
CA ASP A 211 -8.88 -9.64 -0.40
C ASP A 211 -9.98 -10.36 0.40
N PHE A 212 -9.70 -11.56 0.92
CA PHE A 212 -10.64 -12.29 1.78
C PHE A 212 -10.85 -11.61 3.13
N ILE A 213 -9.79 -11.05 3.73
CA ILE A 213 -9.91 -10.28 4.98
C ILE A 213 -10.74 -9.02 4.73
N GLU A 214 -10.46 -8.29 3.65
CA GLU A 214 -11.22 -7.10 3.27
C GLU A 214 -12.69 -7.43 2.99
N ALA A 215 -12.97 -8.55 2.31
CA ALA A 215 -14.33 -9.04 2.11
C ALA A 215 -15.06 -9.32 3.45
N LEU A 216 -14.38 -9.94 4.42
CA LEU A 216 -14.94 -10.17 5.76
C LEU A 216 -15.23 -8.86 6.51
N THR A 217 -14.45 -7.80 6.29
CA THR A 217 -14.72 -6.50 6.92
C THR A 217 -16.03 -5.86 6.47
N TYR A 218 -16.51 -6.17 5.26
CA TYR A 218 -17.84 -5.73 4.82
C TYR A 218 -18.97 -6.40 5.61
N SER A 219 -18.74 -7.60 6.17
CA SER A 219 -19.63 -8.31 7.10
C SER A 219 -19.30 -8.05 8.58
N TYR A 220 -18.52 -7.02 8.93
CA TYR A 220 -18.01 -6.83 10.30
C TYR A 220 -19.11 -6.90 11.38
N LYS A 221 -20.25 -6.22 11.16
CA LYS A 221 -21.37 -6.21 12.11
C LYS A 221 -22.03 -7.57 12.25
N ASP A 222 -22.20 -8.29 11.15
CA ASP A 222 -22.81 -9.63 11.16
C ASP A 222 -21.89 -10.64 11.85
N LEU A 223 -20.58 -10.55 11.60
CA LEU A 223 -19.57 -11.39 12.26
C LEU A 223 -19.57 -11.22 13.78
N LEU A 224 -19.84 -10.03 14.31
CA LEU A 224 -19.99 -9.83 15.76
C LEU A 224 -21.24 -10.53 16.33
N ASN A 225 -22.28 -10.72 15.52
CA ASN A 225 -23.54 -11.31 15.93
C ASN A 225 -23.59 -12.84 15.76
N TYR A 226 -22.78 -13.41 14.85
CA TYR A 226 -22.71 -14.85 14.68
C TYR A 226 -22.16 -15.55 15.92
N GLN A 227 -22.90 -16.56 16.39
CA GLN A 227 -22.61 -17.29 17.63
C GLN A 227 -22.01 -18.68 17.39
N ASN A 228 -22.22 -19.25 16.20
CA ASN A 228 -21.90 -20.64 15.89
C ASN A 228 -20.67 -20.79 15.00
N ILE A 229 -19.93 -19.72 14.73
CA ILE A 229 -18.67 -19.75 13.98
C ILE A 229 -17.57 -19.24 14.90
N ASP A 230 -16.72 -20.14 15.37
CA ASP A 230 -15.56 -19.77 16.18
C ASP A 230 -14.42 -19.26 15.30
N GLU A 231 -14.17 -19.92 14.17
CA GLU A 231 -13.06 -19.64 13.27
C GLU A 231 -13.50 -19.72 11.80
N ILE A 232 -12.94 -18.83 10.97
CA ILE A 232 -13.03 -18.94 9.50
C ILE A 232 -11.62 -19.16 8.96
N TRP A 233 -11.45 -20.27 8.25
CA TRP A 233 -10.20 -20.65 7.62
C TRP A 233 -10.31 -20.58 6.10
N LEU A 234 -9.23 -20.14 5.46
CA LEU A 234 -9.07 -20.19 4.02
C LEU A 234 -8.17 -21.34 3.63
N GLN A 235 -8.63 -22.14 2.68
CA GLN A 235 -7.83 -23.17 2.04
C GLN A 235 -7.59 -22.82 0.57
N ARG A 236 -6.34 -22.94 0.15
CA ARG A 236 -5.93 -22.75 -1.25
C ARG A 236 -5.15 -23.95 -1.75
N LYS A 237 -5.35 -24.28 -3.02
CA LYS A 237 -4.56 -25.29 -3.71
C LYS A 237 -3.47 -24.60 -4.54
N THR A 238 -2.21 -24.95 -4.30
CA THR A 238 -1.08 -24.43 -5.05
C THR A 238 -1.00 -25.05 -6.45
N LYS A 239 -0.14 -24.49 -7.31
CA LYS A 239 0.18 -25.10 -8.62
C LYS A 239 0.77 -26.50 -8.51
N THR A 240 1.50 -26.78 -7.42
CA THR A 240 2.06 -28.11 -7.08
C THR A 240 1.02 -29.07 -6.47
N ARG A 241 -0.26 -28.67 -6.43
CA ARG A 241 -1.38 -29.42 -5.84
C ARG A 241 -1.31 -29.61 -4.32
N GLU A 242 -0.48 -28.85 -3.64
CA GLU A 242 -0.43 -28.81 -2.18
C GLU A 242 -1.50 -27.86 -1.63
N PHE A 243 -1.93 -28.10 -0.40
CA PHE A 243 -2.92 -27.27 0.28
C PHE A 243 -2.25 -26.34 1.28
N TYR A 244 -2.58 -25.06 1.18
CA TYR A 244 -2.20 -24.04 2.14
C TYR A 244 -3.43 -23.60 2.93
N HIS A 245 -3.26 -23.40 4.24
CA HIS A 245 -4.33 -23.06 5.16
C HIS A 245 -3.97 -21.80 5.92
N GLU A 246 -4.92 -20.87 6.02
CA GLU A 246 -4.71 -19.60 6.67
C GLU A 246 -5.95 -19.16 7.42
N ILE A 247 -5.79 -18.81 8.70
CA ILE A 247 -6.90 -18.26 9.47
C ILE A 247 -7.20 -16.84 9.00
N LEU A 248 -8.49 -16.59 8.77
CA LEU A 248 -9.02 -15.29 8.39
C LEU A 248 -9.72 -14.60 9.55
N TYR A 249 -10.36 -15.35 10.45
CA TYR A 249 -11.17 -14.82 11.53
C TYR A 249 -11.13 -15.76 12.73
N ASP A 250 -11.16 -15.15 13.91
CA ASP A 250 -11.39 -15.79 15.21
C ASP A 250 -12.42 -14.93 15.95
N ARG A 251 -13.48 -15.56 16.46
CA ARG A 251 -14.60 -14.88 17.12
C ARG A 251 -14.16 -14.15 18.38
N ASN A 252 -13.33 -14.79 19.20
CA ASN A 252 -12.86 -14.20 20.44
C ASN A 252 -11.91 -13.03 20.17
N PHE A 253 -11.08 -13.12 19.11
CA PHE A 253 -10.33 -11.96 18.62
C PHE A 253 -11.26 -10.80 18.23
N LEU A 254 -12.26 -11.03 17.37
CA LEU A 254 -13.12 -9.95 16.89
C LEU A 254 -13.91 -9.30 18.03
N LEU A 255 -14.48 -10.12 18.94
CA LEU A 255 -15.24 -9.62 20.10
C LEU A 255 -14.35 -8.86 21.09
N SER A 256 -13.13 -9.34 21.35
CA SER A 256 -12.20 -8.66 22.25
C SER A 256 -11.66 -7.36 21.64
N PHE A 257 -11.39 -7.35 20.34
CA PHE A 257 -11.07 -6.16 19.57
C PHE A 257 -12.19 -5.12 19.63
N ASP A 258 -13.44 -5.54 19.39
CA ASP A 258 -14.60 -4.64 19.40
C ASP A 258 -14.82 -4.01 20.78
N LYS A 259 -14.56 -4.79 21.84
CA LYS A 259 -14.62 -4.35 23.24
C LYS A 259 -13.35 -3.63 23.72
N LYS A 260 -12.34 -3.45 22.86
CA LYS A 260 -11.04 -2.83 23.18
C LYS A 260 -10.30 -3.52 24.34
N LYS A 261 -10.43 -4.84 24.48
CA LYS A 261 -9.82 -5.66 25.54
C LYS A 261 -9.06 -6.84 24.94
N ILE A 262 -8.11 -6.57 24.06
CA ILE A 262 -7.42 -7.61 23.31
C ILE A 262 -6.36 -8.28 24.18
N ASP A 263 -6.27 -9.61 24.11
CA ASP A 263 -5.17 -10.34 24.74
C ASP A 263 -3.90 -10.18 23.91
N SER A 264 -3.00 -9.31 24.37
CA SER A 264 -1.74 -9.00 23.70
C SER A 264 -0.68 -10.11 23.81
N SER A 265 -0.92 -11.14 24.63
CA SER A 265 -0.06 -12.32 24.74
C SER A 265 -0.35 -13.38 23.66
N ASN A 266 -1.53 -13.31 23.04
CA ASN A 266 -1.97 -14.28 22.04
C ASN A 266 -1.36 -13.97 20.65
N GLU A 267 -0.41 -14.80 20.22
CA GLU A 267 0.26 -14.63 18.92
C GLU A 267 -0.67 -14.80 17.70
N GLN A 268 -1.76 -15.56 17.81
CA GLN A 268 -2.77 -15.65 16.75
C GLN A 268 -3.55 -14.34 16.63
N TYR A 269 -3.90 -13.71 17.75
CA TYR A 269 -4.59 -12.41 17.75
C TYR A 269 -3.72 -11.32 17.15
N LYS A 270 -2.42 -11.35 17.42
CA LYS A 270 -1.45 -10.46 16.77
C LYS A 270 -1.41 -10.65 15.25
N LYS A 271 -1.39 -11.90 14.76
CA LYS A 271 -1.42 -12.19 13.30
C LYS A 271 -2.73 -11.73 12.65
N LEU A 272 -3.86 -11.94 13.31
CA LEU A 272 -5.15 -11.46 12.84
C LEU A 272 -5.21 -9.93 12.86
N PHE A 273 -4.72 -9.29 13.92
CA PHE A 273 -4.62 -7.84 14.00
C PHE A 273 -3.80 -7.26 12.84
N GLU A 274 -2.63 -7.83 12.53
CA GLU A 274 -1.79 -7.39 11.41
C GLU A 274 -2.55 -7.44 10.07
N LYS A 275 -3.30 -8.52 9.81
CA LYS A 275 -4.09 -8.69 8.58
C LYS A 275 -5.31 -7.76 8.51
N TRP A 276 -6.02 -7.61 9.63
CA TRP A 276 -7.25 -6.83 9.70
C TRP A 276 -7.01 -5.32 9.81
N PHE A 277 -5.79 -4.90 10.17
CA PHE A 277 -5.48 -3.50 10.47
C PHE A 277 -5.91 -2.55 9.35
N TYR A 278 -5.39 -2.76 8.15
CA TYR A 278 -5.64 -1.87 7.02
C TYR A 278 -7.10 -1.90 6.54
N PRO A 279 -7.74 -3.07 6.34
CA PRO A 279 -9.16 -3.10 6.00
C PRO A 279 -10.08 -2.44 7.05
N LEU A 280 -9.85 -2.66 8.35
CA LEU A 280 -10.65 -2.04 9.41
C LEU A 280 -10.50 -0.52 9.45
N GLN A 281 -9.31 0.00 9.13
CA GLN A 281 -9.06 1.45 9.09
C GLN A 281 -9.95 2.18 8.07
N LYS A 282 -10.41 1.47 7.02
CA LYS A 282 -11.31 2.02 5.98
C LYS A 282 -12.76 2.15 6.45
N LEU A 283 -13.18 1.46 7.51
CA LEU A 283 -14.59 1.41 7.92
C LEU A 283 -15.09 2.69 8.61
N GLY A 284 -14.21 3.47 9.23
CA GLY A 284 -14.58 4.74 9.84
C GLY A 284 -13.82 5.06 11.12
N ASP A 285 -14.24 6.14 11.78
CA ASP A 285 -13.59 6.65 13.00
C ASP A 285 -13.72 5.70 14.20
N GLU A 286 -14.84 4.99 14.31
CA GLU A 286 -15.05 4.02 15.39
C GLU A 286 -14.02 2.88 15.33
N GLN A 287 -13.75 2.35 14.13
CA GLN A 287 -12.76 1.30 13.94
C GLN A 287 -11.34 1.82 14.09
N LYS A 288 -11.04 3.05 13.65
CA LYS A 288 -9.73 3.68 13.93
C LYS A 288 -9.46 3.81 15.43
N GLU A 289 -10.47 4.17 16.21
CA GLU A 289 -10.36 4.21 17.67
C GLU A 289 -10.06 2.84 18.25
N LYS A 290 -10.79 1.80 17.83
CA LYS A 290 -10.55 0.41 18.26
C LYS A 290 -9.16 -0.10 17.87
N LEU A 291 -8.71 0.22 16.65
CA LEU A 291 -7.36 -0.09 16.16
C LEU A 291 -6.28 0.58 17.01
N PHE A 292 -6.47 1.85 17.37
CA PHE A 292 -5.48 2.58 18.17
C PHE A 292 -5.37 2.02 19.59
N GLU A 293 -6.49 1.72 20.24
CA GLU A 293 -6.49 1.13 21.58
C GLU A 293 -5.92 -0.29 21.60
N ALA A 294 -6.22 -1.10 20.57
CA ALA A 294 -5.59 -2.41 20.40
C ALA A 294 -4.08 -2.29 20.13
N LEU A 295 -3.66 -1.31 19.33
CA LEU A 295 -2.25 -1.05 19.04
C LEU A 295 -1.49 -0.67 20.32
N LYS A 296 -2.07 0.15 21.20
CA LYS A 296 -1.50 0.46 22.52
C LYS A 296 -1.28 -0.79 23.36
N GLN A 297 -2.28 -1.67 23.42
CA GLN A 297 -2.21 -2.94 24.17
C GLN A 297 -1.13 -3.88 23.64
N PHE A 298 -0.98 -4.00 22.31
CA PHE A 298 0.11 -4.80 21.75
C PHE A 298 1.50 -4.19 21.98
N LEU A 299 1.62 -2.86 21.94
CA LEU A 299 2.91 -2.16 21.95
C LEU A 299 3.38 -1.69 23.33
N GLU A 300 2.67 -1.97 24.41
CA GLU A 300 2.93 -1.45 25.75
C GLU A 300 4.44 -1.36 26.09
N ASN A 301 5.14 -2.50 26.03
CA ASN A 301 6.58 -2.61 26.31
C ASN A 301 7.41 -3.11 25.11
N LYS A 302 6.86 -3.05 23.90
CA LYS A 302 7.48 -3.63 22.69
C LYS A 302 7.62 -2.57 21.59
N LYS A 303 8.63 -2.73 20.73
CA LYS A 303 8.75 -1.89 19.53
C LYS A 303 7.91 -2.48 18.38
N PRO A 304 7.31 -1.63 17.51
CA PRO A 304 6.46 -2.09 16.41
C PRO A 304 7.11 -3.17 15.52
N HIS A 305 8.32 -2.94 15.03
CA HIS A 305 9.06 -3.89 14.17
C HIS A 305 9.48 -5.21 14.85
N GLN A 306 9.45 -5.27 16.18
CA GLN A 306 9.67 -6.53 16.90
C GLN A 306 8.45 -7.43 16.78
N LEU A 307 7.25 -6.84 16.78
CA LEU A 307 5.98 -7.55 16.69
C LEU A 307 5.50 -7.74 15.26
N PHE A 308 5.34 -6.66 14.51
CA PHE A 308 4.75 -6.64 13.17
C PHE A 308 5.86 -6.61 12.14
N LYS A 309 6.03 -7.68 11.38
CA LYS A 309 7.14 -7.81 10.43
C LYS A 309 6.83 -7.12 9.11
N ASP A 310 5.56 -7.00 8.77
CA ASP A 310 5.15 -6.32 7.55
C ASP A 310 5.35 -4.80 7.65
N ASN A 311 6.23 -4.25 6.80
CA ASN A 311 6.49 -2.82 6.71
C ASN A 311 5.25 -2.05 6.22
N PHE A 312 4.44 -2.65 5.33
CA PHE A 312 3.20 -2.03 4.85
C PHE A 312 2.26 -1.80 6.02
N VAL A 313 2.01 -2.83 6.84
CA VAL A 313 1.11 -2.72 8.00
C VAL A 313 1.63 -1.69 9.01
N ARG A 314 2.93 -1.68 9.31
CA ARG A 314 3.52 -0.66 10.20
C ARG A 314 3.38 0.76 9.65
N LYS A 315 3.47 0.93 8.33
CA LYS A 315 3.25 2.23 7.68
C LYS A 315 1.79 2.67 7.79
N GLU A 316 0.83 1.76 7.65
CA GLU A 316 -0.60 2.05 7.90
C GLU A 316 -0.88 2.34 9.39
N MET A 317 -0.17 1.68 10.32
CA MET A 317 -0.24 2.01 11.76
C MET A 317 0.21 3.44 12.03
N VAL A 318 1.30 3.89 11.41
CA VAL A 318 1.76 5.28 11.52
C VAL A 318 0.72 6.25 10.98
N GLU A 319 -0.03 5.86 9.95
CA GLU A 319 -1.05 6.71 9.33
C GLU A 319 -2.19 7.11 10.29
N LEU A 320 -2.46 6.31 11.33
CA LEU A 320 -3.36 6.72 12.40
C LEU A 320 -2.95 8.04 13.05
N GLY A 321 -1.66 8.40 13.04
CA GLY A 321 -1.17 9.67 13.54
C GLY A 321 -1.78 10.89 12.86
N ASN A 322 -2.09 10.81 11.56
CA ASN A 322 -2.78 11.90 10.86
C ASN A 322 -4.22 12.07 11.39
N TRP A 323 -4.95 10.96 11.51
CA TRP A 323 -6.30 10.96 12.06
C TRP A 323 -6.34 11.43 13.52
N LEU A 324 -5.40 10.99 14.37
CA LEU A 324 -5.30 11.46 15.76
C LEU A 324 -5.07 12.98 15.83
N ALA A 325 -4.23 13.52 14.93
CA ALA A 325 -4.00 14.96 14.85
C ALA A 325 -5.24 15.73 14.37
N GLU A 326 -6.01 15.19 13.43
CA GLU A 326 -7.31 15.76 13.00
C GLU A 326 -8.31 15.81 14.16
N LYS A 327 -8.31 14.79 15.03
CA LYS A 327 -9.10 14.76 16.28
C LYS A 327 -8.48 15.56 17.42
N ARG A 328 -7.40 16.31 17.18
CA ARG A 328 -6.66 17.11 18.18
C ARG A 328 -6.12 16.31 19.37
N ARG A 329 -5.93 14.99 19.21
CA ARG A 329 -5.38 14.09 20.24
C ARG A 329 -3.85 14.08 20.18
N TYR A 330 -3.21 15.23 20.44
CA TYR A 330 -1.78 15.40 20.18
C TYR A 330 -0.86 14.57 21.11
N GLU A 331 -1.28 14.27 22.34
CA GLU A 331 -0.54 13.35 23.22
C GLU A 331 -0.50 11.92 22.66
N ASP A 332 -1.57 11.50 22.01
CA ASP A 332 -1.62 10.20 21.33
C ASP A 332 -0.78 10.19 20.04
N VAL A 333 -0.74 11.30 19.31
CA VAL A 333 0.18 11.50 18.16
C VAL A 333 1.63 11.37 18.63
N ILE A 334 1.96 12.03 19.74
CA ILE A 334 3.28 11.95 20.38
C ILE A 334 3.62 10.52 20.75
N TRP A 335 2.72 9.81 21.43
CA TRP A 335 2.92 8.42 21.83
C TRP A 335 3.24 7.55 20.61
N LEU A 336 2.49 7.74 19.51
CA LEU A 336 2.70 7.02 18.27
C LEU A 336 4.08 7.35 17.66
N ILE A 337 4.47 8.62 17.64
CA ILE A 337 5.80 9.01 17.15
C ILE A 337 6.89 8.36 17.99
N ASP A 338 6.80 8.42 19.32
CA ASP A 338 7.78 7.82 20.23
C ASP A 338 7.94 6.32 20.01
N LYS A 339 6.86 5.60 19.67
CA LYS A 339 6.91 4.16 19.37
C LYS A 339 7.58 3.84 18.02
N PHE A 340 7.40 4.68 17.00
CA PHE A 340 7.83 4.40 15.63
C PHE A 340 9.10 5.16 15.17
N ILE A 341 9.59 6.13 15.93
CA ILE A 341 10.73 6.99 15.54
C ILE A 341 12.05 6.22 15.34
N ASP A 342 12.15 5.01 15.87
CA ASP A 342 13.28 4.09 15.69
C ASP A 342 12.92 2.85 14.84
N ASP A 343 11.88 2.93 14.01
CA ASP A 343 11.55 1.84 13.07
C ASP A 343 12.70 1.65 12.06
N PRO A 344 13.07 0.40 11.73
CA PRO A 344 14.15 0.13 10.78
C PRO A 344 13.77 0.38 9.32
N ASP A 345 12.53 0.76 8.99
CA ASP A 345 12.08 0.99 7.61
C ASP A 345 12.02 2.49 7.25
N PRO A 346 12.79 2.98 6.25
CA PRO A 346 13.68 2.20 5.39
C PRO A 346 15.01 1.89 6.08
N ALA A 347 15.61 0.77 5.68
CA ALA A 347 16.91 0.36 6.20
C ALA A 347 18.00 1.42 5.93
N PRO A 348 19.06 1.45 6.76
CA PRO A 348 20.28 2.18 6.42
C PRO A 348 20.80 1.75 5.04
N PRO A 349 21.41 2.67 4.26
CA PRO A 349 21.84 2.39 2.89
C PRO A 349 22.73 1.15 2.77
N GLU A 350 23.61 0.93 3.74
CA GLU A 350 24.58 -0.18 3.74
C GLU A 350 23.92 -1.54 3.98
N LYS A 351 22.66 -1.56 4.42
CA LYS A 351 21.88 -2.78 4.71
C LYS A 351 20.78 -3.04 3.68
N TYR A 352 20.66 -2.21 2.64
CA TYR A 352 19.64 -2.37 1.62
C TYR A 352 19.89 -3.62 0.78
N LYS A 353 18.87 -4.48 0.65
CA LYS A 353 18.91 -5.74 -0.14
C LYS A 353 17.74 -5.88 -1.12
N GLY A 354 16.97 -4.82 -1.31
CA GLY A 354 15.76 -4.81 -2.13
C GLY A 354 16.03 -4.48 -3.60
N ASP A 355 14.94 -4.21 -4.32
CA ASP A 355 14.96 -3.77 -5.71
C ASP A 355 15.66 -2.41 -5.87
N PRO A 356 16.71 -2.30 -6.73
CA PRO A 356 17.34 -1.02 -7.04
C PRO A 356 16.37 0.11 -7.41
N GLU A 357 15.25 -0.17 -8.08
CA GLU A 357 14.25 0.85 -8.46
C GLU A 357 13.51 1.46 -7.26
N ILE A 358 13.44 0.72 -6.15
CA ILE A 358 12.81 1.13 -4.89
C ILE A 358 13.88 1.58 -3.88
N ASN A 359 15.16 1.66 -4.30
CA ASN A 359 16.24 2.22 -3.49
C ASN A 359 16.21 3.76 -3.54
N TYR A 360 15.28 4.37 -2.79
CA TYR A 360 15.12 5.82 -2.78
C TYR A 360 16.36 6.59 -2.32
N HIS A 361 17.22 5.98 -1.51
CA HIS A 361 18.52 6.57 -1.17
C HIS A 361 19.37 6.77 -2.42
N GLN A 362 19.57 5.70 -3.19
CA GLN A 362 20.40 5.73 -4.38
C GLN A 362 19.82 6.65 -5.45
N ARG A 363 18.49 6.69 -5.58
CA ARG A 363 17.81 7.63 -6.48
C ARG A 363 18.14 9.09 -6.16
N ILE A 364 18.14 9.47 -4.88
CA ILE A 364 18.57 10.81 -4.44
C ILE A 364 20.07 11.03 -4.72
N VAL A 365 20.91 10.02 -4.50
CA VAL A 365 22.35 10.10 -4.85
C VAL A 365 22.54 10.35 -6.34
N ASN A 366 21.68 9.77 -7.18
CA ASN A 366 21.68 9.94 -8.63
C ASN A 366 21.04 11.26 -9.10
N GLY A 367 20.49 12.06 -8.19
CA GLY A 367 19.85 13.36 -8.49
C GLY A 367 18.37 13.29 -8.86
N GLU A 368 17.73 12.16 -8.61
CA GLU A 368 16.28 12.00 -8.78
C GLU A 368 15.50 12.49 -7.54
N ASP A 369 14.23 12.84 -7.74
CA ASP A 369 13.28 13.25 -6.71
C ASP A 369 12.20 12.16 -6.51
N PRO A 370 12.34 11.27 -5.50
CA PRO A 370 11.35 10.24 -5.24
C PRO A 370 10.12 10.83 -4.53
N TYR A 371 9.04 11.03 -5.29
CA TYR A 371 7.78 11.58 -4.76
C TYR A 371 6.92 10.60 -3.95
N ILE A 372 7.28 9.32 -3.90
CA ILE A 372 6.45 8.27 -3.30
C ILE A 372 6.77 8.11 -1.80
N ILE A 373 5.73 7.97 -0.96
CA ILE A 373 5.84 7.74 0.49
C ILE A 373 5.40 6.31 0.83
N THR A 374 6.37 5.40 0.83
CA THR A 374 6.16 3.95 0.97
C THR A 374 6.92 3.33 2.14
N THR A 375 7.53 4.14 3.01
CA THR A 375 8.30 3.64 4.16
C THR A 375 7.73 4.18 5.48
N VAL A 376 7.98 3.46 6.57
CA VAL A 376 7.48 3.80 7.91
C VAL A 376 8.00 5.17 8.36
N LEU A 377 9.32 5.38 8.37
CA LEU A 377 9.92 6.67 8.77
C LEU A 377 9.58 7.80 7.80
N GLY A 378 9.37 7.49 6.51
CA GLY A 378 8.86 8.45 5.54
C GLY A 378 7.49 8.97 5.93
N ARG A 379 6.53 8.06 6.20
CA ARG A 379 5.18 8.41 6.67
C ARG A 379 5.21 9.13 8.02
N LEU A 380 6.11 8.72 8.90
CA LEU A 380 6.25 9.32 10.23
C LEU A 380 6.63 10.81 10.17
N ALA A 381 7.46 11.22 9.21
CA ALA A 381 7.81 12.63 9.02
C ALA A 381 6.58 13.52 8.76
N TRP A 382 5.59 12.99 8.04
CA TRP A 382 4.32 13.69 7.76
C TRP A 382 3.41 13.75 8.99
N VAL A 383 3.46 12.74 9.88
CA VAL A 383 2.79 12.81 11.18
C VAL A 383 3.44 13.87 12.07
N VAL A 384 4.79 13.91 12.11
CA VAL A 384 5.56 14.94 12.85
C VAL A 384 5.21 16.35 12.36
N GLN A 385 4.98 16.52 11.05
CA GLN A 385 4.53 17.79 10.47
C GLN A 385 3.27 18.32 11.17
N LYS A 386 2.32 17.45 11.53
CA LYS A 386 1.07 17.87 12.19
C LYS A 386 1.30 18.51 13.56
N LEU A 387 2.34 18.09 14.28
CA LEU A 387 2.75 18.74 15.53
C LEU A 387 3.34 20.13 15.29
N ALA A 388 4.09 20.33 14.19
CA ALA A 388 4.67 21.62 13.86
C ALA A 388 3.63 22.71 13.54
N LEU A 389 2.40 22.32 13.24
CA LEU A 389 1.28 23.25 13.01
C LEU A 389 0.72 23.85 14.31
N GLN A 390 1.06 23.27 15.47
CA GLN A 390 0.55 23.67 16.77
C GLN A 390 1.64 24.33 17.62
N LYS A 391 1.33 25.50 18.20
CA LYS A 391 2.30 26.30 18.95
C LYS A 391 2.92 25.53 20.12
N ASP A 392 2.09 24.83 20.88
CA ASP A 392 2.54 24.13 22.10
C ASP A 392 3.42 22.90 21.79
N TYR A 393 3.34 22.39 20.55
CA TYR A 393 4.04 21.17 20.14
C TYR A 393 5.20 21.40 19.16
N ILE A 394 5.43 22.63 18.70
CA ILE A 394 6.45 22.94 17.68
C ILE A 394 7.87 22.58 18.14
N GLU A 395 8.18 22.70 19.44
CA GLU A 395 9.48 22.28 19.97
C GLU A 395 9.69 20.77 19.90
N LYS A 396 8.62 20.01 20.19
CA LYS A 396 8.64 18.55 20.15
C LYS A 396 8.76 18.07 18.71
N ALA A 397 8.03 18.71 17.78
CA ALA A 397 8.17 18.51 16.35
C ALA A 397 9.60 18.76 15.86
N LEU A 398 10.27 19.82 16.35
CA LEU A 398 11.67 20.10 16.02
C LEU A 398 12.60 18.98 16.52
N ASN A 399 12.38 18.45 17.73
CA ASN A 399 13.20 17.36 18.26
C ASN A 399 13.05 16.07 17.44
N TYR A 400 11.84 15.70 17.05
CA TYR A 400 11.60 14.54 16.18
C TYR A 400 12.19 14.75 14.78
N THR A 401 11.97 15.92 14.19
CA THR A 401 12.56 16.31 12.90
C THR A 401 14.08 16.14 12.93
N LYS A 402 14.74 16.60 13.99
CA LYS A 402 16.19 16.44 14.16
C LYS A 402 16.63 14.98 14.21
N LYS A 403 15.87 14.12 14.90
CA LYS A 403 16.16 12.69 14.98
C LYS A 403 16.07 12.06 13.59
N LEU A 404 15.03 12.38 12.81
CA LEU A 404 14.91 11.91 11.42
C LEU A 404 16.02 12.45 10.52
N LEU A 405 16.37 13.73 10.62
CA LEU A 405 17.48 14.35 9.85
C LEU A 405 18.84 13.71 10.15
N SER A 406 19.03 13.14 11.33
CA SER A 406 20.27 12.43 11.69
C SER A 406 20.40 11.05 11.04
N HIS A 407 19.32 10.51 10.48
CA HIS A 407 19.32 9.20 9.85
C HIS A 407 20.28 9.15 8.65
N LYS A 408 20.93 8.00 8.43
CA LYS A 408 21.89 7.81 7.33
C LYS A 408 21.23 7.80 5.95
N ASN A 409 20.01 7.28 5.88
CA ASN A 409 19.28 7.20 4.63
C ASN A 409 18.78 8.59 4.19
N LEU A 410 19.35 9.13 3.10
CA LEU A 410 18.96 10.40 2.47
C LEU A 410 17.46 10.54 2.22
N TYR A 411 16.73 9.46 1.95
CA TYR A 411 15.27 9.52 1.79
C TYR A 411 14.58 9.96 3.09
N VAL A 412 15.03 9.45 4.25
CA VAL A 412 14.49 9.87 5.54
C VAL A 412 14.83 11.34 5.81
N LYS A 413 16.04 11.79 5.45
CA LYS A 413 16.41 13.22 5.54
C LYS A 413 15.51 14.08 4.66
N LEU A 414 15.26 13.67 3.42
CA LEU A 414 14.39 14.36 2.46
C LEU A 414 12.97 14.50 3.03
N GLN A 415 12.37 13.41 3.51
CA GLN A 415 11.03 13.45 4.12
C GLN A 415 11.00 14.30 5.40
N ALA A 416 12.08 14.32 6.18
CA ALA A 416 12.19 15.18 7.37
C ALA A 416 12.28 16.69 7.05
N ILE A 417 12.46 17.09 5.79
CA ILE A 417 12.34 18.49 5.39
C ILE A 417 10.88 18.95 5.45
N ILE A 418 9.90 18.06 5.29
CA ILE A 418 8.46 18.38 5.37
C ILE A 418 8.10 19.08 6.69
N PRO A 419 8.33 18.48 7.87
CA PRO A 419 8.09 19.18 9.13
C PRO A 419 9.00 20.41 9.29
N LEU A 420 10.21 20.40 8.73
CA LEU A 420 11.13 21.56 8.79
C LEU A 420 10.59 22.78 8.04
N ILE A 421 9.87 22.59 6.92
CA ILE A 421 9.17 23.65 6.19
C ILE A 421 8.11 24.29 7.09
N GLU A 422 7.28 23.49 7.76
CA GLU A 422 6.25 24.02 8.65
C GLU A 422 6.82 24.74 9.87
N ILE A 423 7.90 24.19 10.44
CA ILE A 423 8.65 24.84 11.53
C ILE A 423 9.21 26.17 11.03
N SER A 424 9.75 26.24 9.81
CA SER A 424 10.27 27.48 9.22
C SER A 424 9.20 28.57 9.08
N ALA A 425 8.01 28.18 8.61
CA ALA A 425 6.85 29.07 8.50
C ALA A 425 6.39 29.63 9.85
N ARG A 426 6.63 28.90 10.94
CA ARG A 426 6.17 29.22 12.31
C ARG A 426 7.30 29.44 13.31
N ARG A 427 8.54 29.64 12.83
CA ARG A 427 9.76 29.69 13.66
C ARG A 427 9.74 30.76 14.74
N GLN A 428 8.90 31.78 14.62
CA GLN A 428 8.65 32.79 15.64
C GLN A 428 8.06 32.22 16.95
N TRP A 429 7.50 31.02 16.92
CA TRP A 429 7.05 30.31 18.10
C TRP A 429 8.17 29.59 18.86
N LEU A 430 9.37 29.49 18.27
CA LEU A 430 10.51 28.85 18.93
C LEU A 430 11.17 29.80 19.94
N GLU A 431 11.47 29.26 21.11
CA GLU A 431 12.30 29.91 22.13
C GLU A 431 13.63 30.43 21.54
N GLY A 432 13.95 31.69 21.81
CA GLY A 432 15.15 32.38 21.32
C GLY A 432 15.04 32.98 19.91
N TRP A 433 13.83 33.01 19.31
CA TRP A 433 13.59 33.75 18.07
C TRP A 433 13.74 35.27 18.29
N GLY A 434 14.28 35.96 17.29
CA GLY A 434 14.58 37.40 17.36
C GLY A 434 15.91 37.75 18.06
N GLU A 435 16.49 36.83 18.83
CA GLU A 435 17.75 37.06 19.55
C GLU A 435 19.00 36.94 18.65
N ARG A 436 20.02 37.73 19.00
CA ARG A 436 21.35 37.73 18.36
C ARG A 436 22.43 37.85 19.47
N PRO A 437 23.33 36.84 19.63
CA PRO A 437 23.40 35.57 18.90
C PRO A 437 22.17 34.69 19.12
N ARG A 438 21.86 33.78 18.17
CA ARG A 438 20.71 32.86 18.28
C ARG A 438 20.85 31.97 19.52
N ARG A 439 19.77 31.78 20.29
CA ARG A 439 19.73 30.93 21.49
C ARG A 439 18.57 29.92 21.43
N GLY A 440 18.44 29.11 22.49
CA GLY A 440 17.31 28.21 22.69
C GLY A 440 17.05 27.20 21.57
N LYS A 441 15.77 26.91 21.32
CA LYS A 441 15.31 26.02 20.25
C LYS A 441 15.49 26.63 18.87
N TYR A 442 15.39 27.95 18.74
CA TYR A 442 15.59 28.63 17.47
C TYR A 442 17.03 28.44 16.94
N LYS A 443 18.05 28.43 17.82
CA LYS A 443 19.43 28.04 17.45
C LYS A 443 19.51 26.61 16.91
N LYS A 444 18.76 25.68 17.52
CA LYS A 444 18.74 24.26 17.10
C LYS A 444 18.09 24.12 15.71
N PHE A 445 16.97 24.81 15.46
CA PHE A 445 16.34 24.88 14.14
C PHE A 445 17.33 25.42 13.09
N HIS A 446 17.96 26.57 13.36
CA HIS A 446 18.94 27.17 12.46
C HIS A 446 20.07 26.19 12.11
N LYS A 447 20.64 25.53 13.13
CA LYS A 447 21.68 24.52 12.91
C LYS A 447 21.20 23.39 11.99
N SER A 448 20.02 22.83 12.25
CA SER A 448 19.48 21.73 11.43
C SER A 448 19.24 22.12 9.97
N VAL A 449 18.81 23.36 9.71
CA VAL A 449 18.68 23.87 8.34
C VAL A 449 20.06 24.02 7.69
N PHE A 450 21.03 24.63 8.37
CA PHE A 450 22.36 24.85 7.78
C PHE A 450 23.18 23.56 7.63
N ASP A 451 23.00 22.56 8.49
CA ASP A 451 23.60 21.24 8.31
C ASP A 451 23.15 20.59 6.98
N LEU A 452 21.92 20.85 6.54
CA LEU A 452 21.41 20.41 5.23
C LEU A 452 21.95 21.25 4.07
N VAL A 453 22.11 22.57 4.25
CA VAL A 453 22.77 23.44 3.26
C VAL A 453 24.20 22.94 3.01
N ASP A 454 24.93 22.64 4.07
CA ASP A 454 26.30 22.11 4.01
C ASP A 454 26.36 20.71 3.39
N LEU A 455 25.30 19.92 3.54
CA LEU A 455 25.17 18.63 2.88
C LEU A 455 25.04 18.78 1.36
N VAL A 456 24.18 19.69 0.90
CA VAL A 456 23.97 19.98 -0.53
C VAL A 456 25.22 20.62 -1.14
N GLU A 457 25.84 21.58 -0.45
CA GLU A 457 27.08 22.23 -0.91
C GLU A 457 28.19 21.20 -1.19
N ARG A 458 28.35 20.20 -0.30
CA ARG A 458 29.32 19.11 -0.48
C ARG A 458 28.89 18.05 -1.49
N ASN A 459 27.59 17.98 -1.82
CA ASN A 459 27.03 16.97 -2.72
C ASN A 459 26.06 17.62 -3.72
N PRO A 460 26.58 18.33 -4.74
CA PRO A 460 25.76 19.06 -5.71
C PRO A 460 24.76 18.18 -6.48
N ASN A 461 24.95 16.86 -6.50
CA ASN A 461 23.99 15.96 -7.14
C ASN A 461 22.72 15.73 -6.32
N TYR A 462 22.65 16.14 -5.04
CA TYR A 462 21.46 15.95 -4.18
C TYR A 462 20.37 16.99 -4.48
N LYS A 463 19.96 17.07 -5.75
CA LYS A 463 19.01 18.05 -6.28
C LYS A 463 17.66 18.02 -5.58
N ALA A 464 17.16 16.82 -5.21
CA ALA A 464 15.92 16.69 -4.46
C ALA A 464 15.99 17.41 -3.10
N ILE A 465 17.07 17.19 -2.33
CA ILE A 465 17.24 17.87 -1.03
C ILE A 465 17.34 19.38 -1.24
N ALA A 466 18.07 19.84 -2.25
CA ALA A 466 18.17 21.26 -2.58
C ALA A 466 16.80 21.88 -2.90
N LYS A 467 15.99 21.18 -3.70
CA LYS A 467 14.64 21.60 -4.08
C LYS A 467 13.73 21.76 -2.89
N TRP A 468 13.70 20.76 -2.01
CA TRP A 468 12.88 20.83 -0.79
C TRP A 468 13.41 21.89 0.20
N LEU A 469 14.71 22.13 0.27
CA LEU A 469 15.28 23.24 1.04
C LEU A 469 14.85 24.62 0.53
N CYS A 470 14.61 24.81 -0.77
CA CYS A 470 14.07 26.07 -1.27
C CYS A 470 12.76 26.46 -0.56
N HIS A 471 11.89 25.48 -0.32
CA HIS A 471 10.63 25.69 0.41
C HIS A 471 10.86 26.09 1.88
N VAL A 472 11.91 25.60 2.53
CA VAL A 472 12.29 26.06 3.88
C VAL A 472 12.64 27.56 3.83
N PHE A 473 13.42 27.99 2.83
CA PHE A 473 13.88 29.38 2.70
C PHE A 473 12.86 30.35 2.12
N TYR A 474 11.76 29.89 1.52
CA TYR A 474 10.60 30.73 1.22
C TYR A 474 10.03 31.39 2.49
N TYR A 475 10.13 30.69 3.62
CA TYR A 475 9.74 31.20 4.93
C TYR A 475 10.92 31.68 5.76
N TYR A 476 12.09 31.03 5.65
CA TYR A 476 13.25 31.33 6.50
C TYR A 476 14.05 32.56 6.03
N LYS A 477 13.52 33.75 6.33
CA LYS A 477 14.02 35.01 5.76
C LYS A 477 14.99 35.79 6.66
N ASP A 478 15.13 35.49 7.94
CA ASP A 478 15.95 36.24 8.91
C ASP A 478 17.40 35.74 8.99
N LEU A 479 18.03 35.67 7.82
CA LEU A 479 19.46 35.38 7.65
C LEU A 479 20.30 36.67 7.72
N ASN A 480 21.61 36.58 7.90
CA ASN A 480 22.54 37.69 7.62
C ASN A 480 23.07 37.62 6.16
N THR A 481 23.90 38.57 5.72
CA THR A 481 24.43 38.57 4.33
C THR A 481 25.21 37.28 4.00
N LYS A 482 26.17 36.90 4.84
CA LYS A 482 27.02 35.71 4.63
C LYS A 482 26.19 34.43 4.57
N GLU A 483 25.23 34.30 5.47
CA GLU A 483 24.30 33.17 5.53
C GLU A 483 23.47 33.04 4.25
N ALA A 484 22.93 34.15 3.74
CA ALA A 484 22.16 34.10 2.51
C ALA A 484 23.02 33.86 1.27
N GLU A 485 24.24 34.40 1.22
CA GLU A 485 25.19 34.09 0.15
C GLU A 485 25.47 32.59 0.12
N LYS A 486 25.78 31.99 1.28
CA LYS A 486 25.97 30.53 1.40
C LYS A 486 24.75 29.72 0.93
N VAL A 487 23.55 30.12 1.35
CA VAL A 487 22.31 29.44 0.93
C VAL A 487 22.11 29.53 -0.58
N LEU A 488 22.28 30.72 -1.17
CA LEU A 488 22.14 30.92 -2.61
C LEU A 488 23.20 30.12 -3.39
N ASP A 489 24.45 30.12 -2.93
CA ASP A 489 25.53 29.37 -3.57
C ASP A 489 25.31 27.85 -3.52
N ALA A 490 24.81 27.31 -2.42
CA ALA A 490 24.50 25.89 -2.32
C ALA A 490 23.28 25.49 -3.18
N LEU A 491 22.25 26.34 -3.27
CA LEU A 491 20.98 26.00 -3.93
C LEU A 491 20.93 26.37 -5.43
N LYS A 492 21.92 27.07 -5.98
CA LYS A 492 21.96 27.46 -7.41
C LYS A 492 21.98 26.30 -8.42
N ILE A 493 22.14 25.08 -7.93
CA ILE A 493 22.17 23.84 -8.72
C ILE A 493 20.79 23.41 -9.25
N ILE A 494 19.73 24.13 -8.88
CA ILE A 494 18.35 23.88 -9.27
C ILE A 494 17.63 25.18 -9.65
N ASP A 495 16.71 25.10 -10.61
CA ASP A 495 16.00 26.26 -11.15
C ASP A 495 15.00 26.84 -10.15
N GLU A 496 14.42 26.02 -9.27
CA GLU A 496 13.47 26.47 -8.25
C GLU A 496 14.07 27.47 -7.27
N SER A 497 15.40 27.53 -7.16
CA SER A 497 16.10 28.52 -6.33
C SER A 497 16.01 29.96 -6.86
N ALA A 498 15.62 30.17 -8.12
CA ALA A 498 15.62 31.49 -8.77
C ALA A 498 14.82 32.55 -7.99
N SER A 499 13.69 32.16 -7.39
CA SER A 499 12.87 33.08 -6.57
C SER A 499 13.61 33.56 -5.30
N LEU A 500 14.47 32.72 -4.72
CA LEU A 500 15.32 33.09 -3.58
C LEU A 500 16.39 34.10 -3.99
N PHE A 501 16.98 33.95 -5.18
CA PHE A 501 17.95 34.92 -5.71
C PHE A 501 17.33 36.30 -5.86
N ILE A 502 16.13 36.37 -6.45
CA ILE A 502 15.38 37.62 -6.60
C ILE A 502 15.08 38.21 -5.23
N TYR A 503 14.53 37.41 -4.30
CA TYR A 503 14.18 37.88 -2.97
C TYR A 503 15.40 38.39 -2.18
N PHE A 504 16.43 37.55 -2.02
CA PHE A 504 17.63 37.89 -1.23
C PHE A 504 18.54 38.91 -1.94
N GLY A 505 18.42 39.10 -3.26
CA GLY A 505 19.18 40.07 -4.04
C GLY A 505 18.55 41.46 -4.11
N ILE A 506 17.23 41.52 -4.27
CA ILE A 506 16.50 42.77 -4.59
C ILE A 506 15.62 43.21 -3.42
N PHE A 507 14.74 42.33 -2.94
CA PHE A 507 13.67 42.70 -2.01
C PHE A 507 14.09 42.71 -0.53
N ARG A 508 15.14 41.98 -0.19
CA ARG A 508 15.65 41.80 1.18
C ARG A 508 15.92 43.10 1.94
N GLN A 509 16.37 44.14 1.25
CA GLN A 509 16.66 45.46 1.83
C GLN A 509 15.47 46.06 2.57
N ARG A 510 14.24 45.76 2.14
CA ARG A 510 13.02 46.32 2.73
C ARG A 510 12.62 45.63 4.04
N HIS A 511 13.05 44.40 4.29
CA HIS A 511 12.63 43.60 5.45
C HIS A 511 13.42 43.86 6.74
N TYR A 512 14.60 44.49 6.67
CA TYR A 512 15.47 44.69 7.85
C TYR A 512 15.59 46.14 8.30
N LYS A 513 14.73 47.06 7.83
CA LYS A 513 14.79 48.47 8.26
C LYS A 513 14.75 48.63 9.79
N ASN A 514 14.17 47.65 10.50
CA ASN A 514 14.01 47.65 11.96
C ASN A 514 14.70 46.45 12.64
N GLN A 515 15.66 45.77 12.01
CA GLN A 515 16.40 44.64 12.60
C GLN A 515 17.90 44.90 12.62
N ASN A 516 18.58 44.52 13.71
CA ASN A 516 20.03 44.69 13.86
C ASN A 516 20.81 43.62 13.07
N ILE A 517 20.55 43.53 11.76
CA ILE A 517 21.17 42.58 10.84
C ILE A 517 21.98 43.38 9.82
N LYS A 518 23.31 43.27 9.90
CA LYS A 518 24.23 43.95 8.96
C LYS A 518 23.96 43.46 7.54
N PHE A 519 23.51 44.37 6.68
CA PHE A 519 23.29 44.14 5.25
C PHE A 519 24.29 44.95 4.42
N ASN A 520 25.07 44.28 3.56
CA ASN A 520 25.94 44.94 2.60
C ASN A 520 25.30 44.92 1.19
N ALA A 521 24.79 46.07 0.74
CA ALA A 521 24.17 46.22 -0.59
C ALA A 521 25.18 46.12 -1.74
N LYS A 522 26.48 46.32 -1.47
CA LYS A 522 27.50 46.54 -2.52
C LYS A 522 28.01 45.24 -3.16
N SER A 523 27.91 44.07 -2.50
CA SER A 523 28.43 42.80 -3.05
C SER A 523 27.66 42.26 -4.26
N LYS A 524 26.43 42.74 -4.52
CA LYS A 524 25.57 42.23 -5.61
C LYS A 524 25.51 43.12 -6.87
N LYS A 525 26.25 44.24 -6.93
CA LYS A 525 26.31 45.11 -8.13
C LYS A 525 27.53 44.87 -9.04
N ALA A 526 28.44 43.96 -8.69
CA ALA A 526 29.73 43.82 -9.37
C ALA A 526 29.73 42.92 -10.63
N GLY A 527 28.58 42.56 -11.20
CA GLY A 527 28.46 41.79 -12.45
C GLY A 527 28.28 42.60 -13.73
N LYS A 528 28.17 43.94 -13.65
CA LYS A 528 28.06 44.82 -14.83
C LYS A 528 29.15 45.90 -14.81
N LYS A 529 30.36 45.51 -15.19
CA LYS A 529 31.33 46.41 -15.83
C LYS A 529 31.93 45.70 -17.04
N THR A 530 31.12 45.57 -18.09
CA THR A 530 31.67 45.42 -19.44
C THR A 530 32.44 46.69 -19.76
N LYS A 531 33.76 46.55 -19.95
CA LYS A 531 34.61 47.60 -20.50
C LYS A 531 34.05 47.99 -21.87
N ARG A 532 33.53 49.21 -22.00
CA ARG A 532 33.57 49.93 -23.28
C ARG A 532 35.01 50.42 -23.41
N ASN A 533 35.81 49.71 -24.22
CA ASN A 533 37.02 50.29 -24.76
C ASN A 533 36.59 51.20 -25.91
N ASN A 534 36.80 52.51 -25.74
CA ASN A 534 37.02 53.42 -26.85
C ASN A 534 38.50 53.32 -27.20
N ASN A 535 38.78 52.86 -28.42
CA ASN A 535 39.74 53.42 -29.37
C ASN A 535 39.52 52.75 -30.72
#